data_AF-A0A9C8K6X1-F1
#
_entry.id   AF-A0A9C8K6X1-F1
#
_cell.length_a   1.000
_cell.length_b   1.000
_cell.length_c   1.000
_cell.angle_alpha   90.00
_cell.angle_beta   90.00
_cell.angle_gamma   90.00
#
_symmetry.space_group_name_H-M   'P 1'
#
loop_
_entity.id
_entity.type
_entity.pdbx_description
1 polymer ?
#
loop_
_entity_poly.entity_id
_entity_poly.type
_entity_poly.pdbx_seq_one_letter_code
_entity_poly.pdbx_strand_id
1 'polypeptide(L)' 'DLKRTGKLIERTLLYNPHAALNNALTTKHLLRPIPQSEIDNSENTITQNPEY' A
#
# COMPACT_ATOMS: atom_id res chain seq x y z
N ASP A 1 8.41 -9.87 5.47
CA ASP A 1 8.12 -9.94 6.91
C ASP A 1 7.44 -8.68 7.46
N LEU A 2 8.01 -7.48 7.28
CA LEU A 2 7.46 -6.22 7.82
C LEU A 2 6.02 -5.86 7.43
N LYS A 3 5.59 -6.20 6.21
CA LYS A 3 4.20 -6.02 5.75
C LYS A 3 3.22 -6.93 6.49
N ARG A 4 3.62 -8.18 6.75
CA ARG A 4 2.82 -9.18 7.46
C ARG A 4 2.65 -8.83 8.95
N THR A 5 3.64 -8.16 9.54
CA THR A 5 3.59 -7.74 10.95
C THR A 5 2.98 -6.36 11.17
N GLY A 6 2.52 -5.66 10.12
CA GLY A 6 1.98 -4.29 10.21
C GLY A 6 2.99 -3.20 10.58
N LYS A 7 4.28 -3.56 10.76
CA LYS A 7 5.34 -2.65 11.22
C LYS A 7 6.11 -1.97 10.09
N LEU A 8 5.62 -2.06 8.85
CA LEU A 8 6.29 -1.49 7.69
C LEU A 8 6.47 0.01 7.84
N ILE A 9 5.39 0.75 8.13
CA ILE A 9 5.42 2.20 8.22
C ILE A 9 6.23 2.64 9.45
N GLU A 10 5.93 2.09 10.62
CA GLU A 10 6.62 2.39 11.89
C GLU A 10 8.14 2.18 11.80
N ARG A 11 8.61 1.02 11.31
CA ARG A 11 10.04 0.76 11.18
C ARG A 11 10.69 1.54 10.05
N THR A 12 9.99 1.79 8.96
CA THR A 12 10.59 2.55 7.85
C THR A 12 10.77 4.01 8.22
N LEU A 13 9.81 4.62 8.93
CA LEU A 13 9.98 5.98 9.47
C LEU A 13 11.07 6.05 10.55
N LEU A 14 11.17 5.04 11.41
CA LEU A 14 12.14 5.01 12.51
C LEU A 14 13.59 4.82 12.05
N TYR A 15 13.84 3.98 11.04
CA TYR A 15 15.20 3.63 10.60
C TYR A 15 15.61 4.31 9.28
N ASN A 16 14.70 4.97 8.57
CA ASN A 16 15.02 5.66 7.33
C ASN A 16 14.60 7.16 7.38
N PRO A 17 15.55 8.07 7.68
CA PRO A 17 15.26 9.50 7.76
C PRO A 17 14.82 10.09 6.41
N HIS A 18 15.21 9.52 5.26
CA HIS A 18 14.73 9.97 3.95
C HIS A 18 13.26 9.61 3.69
N ALA A 19 12.81 8.45 4.18
CA ALA A 19 11.40 8.04 4.08
C ALA A 19 10.51 8.90 4.99
N ALA A 20 11.02 9.26 6.17
CA ALA A 20 10.37 10.19 7.08
C ALA A 20 10.26 11.62 6.50
N LEU A 21 11.34 12.13 5.87
CA LEU A 21 11.36 13.47 5.29
C LEU A 21 10.40 13.64 4.11
N ASN A 22 10.20 12.59 3.31
CA ASN A 22 9.37 12.66 2.10
C ASN A 22 7.90 12.25 2.33
N ASN A 23 7.50 11.82 3.55
CA ASN A 23 6.19 11.22 3.80
C ASN A 23 5.79 10.17 2.74
N ALA A 24 6.79 9.49 2.18
CA ALA A 24 6.64 8.68 0.96
C ALA A 24 5.95 7.33 1.21
N LEU A 25 5.53 7.07 2.44
CA LEU A 25 4.95 5.81 2.91
C LEU A 25 3.66 6.09 3.67
N THR A 26 2.54 6.01 2.94
CA THR A 26 1.18 6.01 3.48
C THR A 26 0.56 4.61 3.48
N THR A 27 -0.62 4.47 4.10
CA THR A 27 -1.43 3.25 4.23
C THR A 27 -1.66 2.53 2.90
N LYS A 28 -1.84 3.28 1.81
CA LYS A 28 -2.00 2.71 0.46
C LYS A 28 -0.82 1.82 0.04
N HIS A 29 0.42 2.12 0.46
CA HIS A 29 1.60 1.34 0.07
C HIS A 29 1.70 -0.04 0.74
N LEU A 30 0.78 -0.34 1.68
CA LEU A 30 0.68 -1.66 2.29
C LEU A 30 0.21 -2.68 1.26
N LEU A 31 -0.79 -2.32 0.45
CA LEU A 31 -1.36 -3.15 -0.60
C LEU A 31 -0.94 -2.64 -1.98
N ARG A 32 -0.96 -3.50 -3.00
CA ARG A 32 -0.76 -3.07 -4.40
C ARG A 32 -2.14 -2.78 -5.01
N PRO A 33 -2.24 -1.88 -6.00
CA PRO A 33 -3.49 -1.73 -6.73
C PRO A 33 -3.83 -3.04 -7.44
N ILE A 34 -5.11 -3.39 -7.43
CA ILE A 34 -5.63 -4.46 -8.27
C ILE A 34 -5.53 -3.99 -9.72
N PRO A 35 -4.99 -4.79 -10.66
CA PRO A 35 -4.90 -4.42 -12.05
C PRO A 35 -6.29 -4.06 -12.62
N GLN A 36 -6.39 -2.95 -13.35
CA GLN A 36 -7.67 -2.48 -13.90
C GLN A 36 -8.31 -3.52 -14.83
N SER A 37 -7.52 -4.29 -15.58
CA SER A 37 -8.00 -5.38 -16.42
C SER A 37 -8.76 -6.45 -15.66
N GLU A 38 -8.37 -6.74 -14.42
CA GLU A 38 -9.06 -7.71 -13.56
C GLU A 38 -10.37 -7.13 -13.01
N ILE A 39 -10.40 -5.83 -12.70
CA ILE A 39 -11.62 -5.12 -12.28
C ILE A 39 -12.63 -5.12 -13.43
N ASP A 40 -12.19 -4.73 -14.63
CA ASP A 40 -13.02 -4.64 -15.82
C ASP A 40 -13.59 -6.02 -16.22
N ASN A 41 -12.79 -7.09 -16.08
CA ASN A 41 -13.22 -8.46 -16.34
C ASN A 41 -14.15 -9.05 -15.25
N SER A 42 -14.24 -8.42 -14.08
CA SER A 42 -15.00 -8.94 -12.93
C SER A 42 -16.45 -8.48 -12.87
N GLU A 43 -16.96 -7.77 -13.88
CA GLU A 43 -18.31 -7.20 -13.90
C GLU A 43 -18.65 -6.39 -12.63
N ASN A 44 -17.66 -5.66 -12.08
CA ASN A 44 -17.72 -4.90 -10.83
C ASN A 44 -17.90 -5.72 -9.54
N THR A 45 -17.65 -7.03 -9.54
CA THR A 45 -17.62 -7.81 -8.30
C THR A 45 -16.38 -7.54 -7.45
N ILE A 46 -15.29 -7.08 -8.07
CA ILE A 46 -14.04 -6.73 -7.39
C ILE A 46 -13.88 -5.21 -7.39
N THR A 47 -13.84 -4.62 -6.19
CA THR A 47 -13.57 -3.19 -6.01
C THR A 47 -12.10 -2.95 -5.72
N GLN A 48 -11.57 -1.82 -6.19
CA GLN A 48 -10.19 -1.40 -5.92
C GLN A 48 -9.91 -1.30 -4.41
N ASN A 49 -8.64 -1.52 -4.04
CA ASN A 49 -8.18 -1.33 -2.67
C ASN A 49 -8.37 0.14 -2.24
N PRO A 50 -8.64 0.42 -0.94
CA PRO A 50 -8.80 1.78 -0.45
C PRO A 50 -7.60 2.67 -0.79
N GLU A 51 -7.87 3.90 -1.23
CA GLU A 51 -6.87 4.93 -1.60
C GLU A 51 -6.05 4.64 -2.88
N TYR A 52 -6.57 3.81 -3.79
CA TYR A 52 -6.06 3.57 -5.15
C TYR A 52 -7.02 4.02 -6.24
#